data_AF-A0A6J4NQH8-F1
#
_entry.id   AF-A0A6J4NQH8-F1
#
_cell.length_a   1.000
_cell.length_b   1.000
_cell.length_c   1.000
_cell.angle_alpha   90.00
_cell.angle_beta   90.00
_cell.angle_gamma   90.00
#
_symmetry.space_group_name_H-M   'P 1'
#
loop_
_entity.id
_entity.type
_entity.pdbx_description
1 polymer ?
#
loop_
_entity_poly.entity_id
_entity_poly.type
_entity_poly.pdbx_seq_one_letter_code
_entity_poly.pdbx_strand_id
1 'polypeptide(L)'
;MADPQPVSVLSDGTIASLVEAGRIVIDPWDPGSVQPASVDLRLGDSFRVFHNHRATAIDLREPPTNLTEEVVVGDDEPFVIHPGEFCLGRTREWVELPDDVVARIEGKSSLGRLGLIVHATAGFCDPGWKGTL
;
A
#
# COMPACT_ATOMS: atom_id res chain seq x y z
N MET A 1 3.53 9.12 35.23
CA MET A 1 2.85 8.70 33.99
C MET A 1 3.10 7.21 33.84
N ALA A 2 2.06 6.41 33.62
CA ALA A 2 2.26 5.01 33.32
C ALA A 2 3.02 4.92 31.99
N ASP A 3 4.06 4.09 31.95
CA ASP A 3 4.79 3.76 30.74
C ASP A 3 3.80 3.14 29.74
N PRO A 4 3.71 3.63 28.48
CA PRO A 4 2.79 3.06 27.51
C PRO A 4 3.10 1.56 27.37
N GLN A 5 2.09 0.73 27.63
CA GLN A 5 2.22 -0.72 27.46
C GLN A 5 2.56 -1.00 25.99
N PRO A 6 3.61 -1.79 25.70
CA PRO A 6 3.96 -2.12 24.33
C PRO A 6 2.83 -2.93 23.69
N VAL A 7 2.12 -2.31 22.76
CA VAL A 7 1.10 -2.97 21.93
C VAL A 7 1.78 -3.53 20.70
N SER A 8 1.62 -4.84 20.45
CA SER A 8 2.23 -5.50 19.28
C SER A 8 1.45 -5.25 17.99
N VAL A 9 0.13 -5.17 18.07
CA VAL A 9 -0.79 -4.90 16.94
C VAL A 9 -1.96 -4.06 17.46
N LEU A 10 -2.35 -3.04 16.70
CA LEU A 10 -3.45 -2.15 17.07
C LEU A 10 -4.79 -2.83 16.73
N SER A 11 -5.73 -2.82 17.68
CA SER A 11 -7.12 -3.25 17.42
C SER A 11 -7.89 -2.22 16.61
N ASP A 12 -9.00 -2.64 16.02
CA ASP A 12 -10.01 -1.79 15.38
C ASP A 12 -10.33 -0.50 16.16
N GLY A 13 -10.69 -0.61 17.44
CA GLY A 13 -11.03 0.53 18.28
C GLY A 13 -9.82 1.44 18.56
N THR A 14 -8.62 0.86 18.64
CA THR A 14 -7.38 1.64 18.81
C THR A 14 -7.05 2.42 17.55
N ILE A 15 -7.14 1.77 16.38
CA ILE A 15 -6.93 2.41 15.07
C ILE A 15 -7.93 3.57 14.90
N ALA A 16 -9.22 3.31 15.11
CA ALA A 16 -10.26 4.33 14.97
C ALA A 16 -10.00 5.53 15.90
N SER A 17 -9.63 5.27 17.17
CA SER A 17 -9.31 6.34 18.13
C SER A 17 -8.08 7.16 17.71
N LEU A 18 -7.05 6.52 17.14
CA LEU A 18 -5.86 7.22 16.65
C LEU A 18 -6.15 8.06 15.41
N VAL A 19 -7.05 7.61 14.53
CA VAL A 19 -7.52 8.40 13.38
C VAL A 19 -8.38 9.58 13.84
N GLU A 20 -9.32 9.36 14.76
CA GLU A 20 -10.14 10.44 15.34
C GLU A 20 -9.29 11.50 16.06
N ALA A 21 -8.22 11.08 16.73
CA ALA A 21 -7.25 11.97 17.36
C ALA A 21 -6.29 12.65 16.36
N GLY A 22 -6.37 12.33 15.06
CA GLY A 22 -5.49 12.87 14.03
C GLY A 22 -4.03 12.41 14.11
N ARG A 23 -3.75 11.35 14.88
CA ARG A 23 -2.40 10.79 15.00
C ARG A 23 -2.04 9.93 13.78
N ILE A 24 -3.03 9.18 13.28
CA ILE A 24 -2.96 8.48 12.00
C ILE A 24 -3.88 9.22 11.04
N VAL A 25 -3.41 9.52 9.84
CA VAL A 25 -4.25 10.11 8.79
C VAL A 25 -4.44 9.08 7.69
N ILE A 26 -5.68 8.88 7.28
CA ILE A 26 -6.05 8.07 6.11
C ILE A 26 -7.04 8.92 5.31
N ASP A 27 -6.69 9.34 4.11
CA ASP A 27 -7.53 10.22 3.29
C ASP A 27 -7.71 9.66 1.87
N PRO A 28 -8.93 9.31 1.45
CA PRO A 28 -10.20 9.47 2.16
C PRO A 28 -10.42 8.43 3.28
N TRP A 29 -10.84 8.90 4.45
CA TRP A 29 -11.22 8.05 5.57
C TRP A 29 -12.60 7.45 5.38
N ASP A 30 -12.71 6.15 5.59
CA ASP A 30 -13.98 5.42 5.63
C ASP A 30 -14.00 4.48 6.84
N PRO A 31 -14.79 4.79 7.90
CA PRO A 31 -14.92 3.92 9.06
C PRO A 31 -15.39 2.49 8.72
N GLY A 32 -16.11 2.32 7.59
CA GLY A 32 -16.54 1.00 7.11
C GLY A 32 -15.40 0.10 6.62
N SER A 33 -14.22 0.68 6.38
CA SER A 33 -13.02 -0.05 5.94
C SER A 33 -12.21 -0.62 7.11
N VAL A 34 -12.57 -0.31 8.37
CA VAL A 34 -11.88 -0.86 9.55
C VAL A 34 -12.17 -2.34 9.72
N GLN A 35 -11.11 -3.11 9.92
CA GLN A 35 -11.11 -4.54 10.23
C GLN A 35 -10.61 -4.74 11.68
N PRO A 36 -10.75 -5.94 12.28
CA PRO A 36 -10.42 -6.17 13.70
C PRO A 36 -9.02 -5.72 14.15
N ALA A 37 -8.05 -5.67 13.23
CA ALA A 37 -6.68 -5.23 13.49
C ALA A 37 -6.01 -4.60 12.25
N SER A 38 -6.79 -4.05 11.31
CA SER A 38 -6.27 -3.43 10.09
C SER A 38 -7.29 -2.46 9.49
N VAL A 39 -6.91 -1.76 8.42
CA VAL A 39 -7.81 -0.96 7.60
C VAL A 39 -7.66 -1.43 6.16
N ASP A 40 -8.77 -1.71 5.50
CA ASP A 40 -8.78 -1.97 4.07
C ASP A 40 -8.44 -0.69 3.30
N LEU A 41 -7.44 -0.75 2.43
CA LEU A 41 -7.11 0.30 1.48
C LEU A 41 -7.62 -0.07 0.09
N ARG A 42 -7.84 0.94 -0.75
CA ARG A 42 -8.34 0.78 -2.11
C ARG A 42 -7.22 1.00 -3.11
N LEU A 43 -7.34 0.33 -4.26
CA LEU A 43 -6.42 0.51 -5.37
C LEU A 43 -6.67 1.87 -6.04
N GLY A 44 -5.60 2.61 -6.32
CA GLY A 44 -5.64 3.83 -7.12
C GLY A 44 -5.83 3.55 -8.61
N ASP A 45 -5.83 4.63 -9.39
CA ASP A 45 -6.09 4.66 -10.83
C ASP A 45 -4.82 4.63 -11.70
N SER A 46 -3.65 4.88 -11.11
CA SER A 46 -2.37 4.95 -11.81
C SER A 46 -1.51 3.72 -11.53
N PHE A 47 -0.95 3.20 -12.62
CA PHE A 47 -0.06 2.05 -12.64
C PHE A 47 1.22 2.37 -13.39
N ARG A 48 2.31 1.67 -13.08
CA ARG A 48 3.50 1.62 -13.93
C ARG A 48 3.72 0.22 -14.48
N VAL A 49 3.82 0.12 -15.80
CA VAL A 49 4.08 -1.15 -16.51
C VAL A 49 5.49 -1.19 -17.06
N PHE A 50 6.09 -2.38 -17.13
CA PHE A 50 7.49 -2.57 -17.50
C PHE A 50 7.66 -2.86 -19.00
N HIS A 51 8.53 -2.11 -19.67
CA HIS A 51 8.96 -2.38 -21.04
C HIS A 51 10.14 -3.34 -21.05
N ASN A 52 9.87 -4.62 -20.78
CA ASN A 52 10.90 -5.66 -20.63
C ASN A 52 11.83 -5.83 -21.85
N HIS A 53 11.43 -5.38 -23.03
CA HIS A 53 12.24 -5.44 -24.25
C HIS A 53 13.28 -4.32 -24.37
N ARG A 54 13.23 -3.28 -23.54
CA ARG A 54 14.16 -2.13 -23.59
C ARG A 54 15.49 -2.39 -22.90
N ALA A 55 15.57 -3.42 -22.07
CA ALA A 55 16.78 -3.81 -21.37
C ALA A 55 16.90 -5.34 -21.36
N THR A 56 18.10 -5.86 -21.56
CA THR A 56 18.37 -7.30 -21.48
C THR A 56 18.42 -7.81 -20.03
N ALA A 57 18.75 -6.93 -19.09
CA ALA A 57 18.81 -7.18 -17.66
C ALA A 57 18.69 -5.87 -16.87
N ILE A 58 18.40 -5.96 -15.57
CA ILE A 58 18.43 -4.84 -14.64
C ILE A 58 19.75 -4.88 -13.86
N ASP A 59 20.66 -3.93 -14.13
CA ASP A 59 21.83 -3.69 -13.27
C ASP A 59 21.45 -2.68 -12.18
N LEU A 60 21.48 -3.11 -10.92
CA LEU A 60 21.12 -2.25 -9.79
C LEU A 60 22.14 -1.13 -9.54
N ARG A 61 23.36 -1.24 -10.07
CA ARG A 61 24.40 -0.19 -9.97
C ARG A 61 24.16 0.92 -10.97
N GLU A 62 23.57 0.59 -12.11
CA GLU A 62 23.22 1.52 -13.19
C GLU A 62 21.76 1.29 -13.61
N PRO A 63 20.79 1.72 -12.78
CA PRO A 63 19.38 1.45 -13.03
C PRO A 63 18.90 2.12 -14.34
N PRO A 64 18.14 1.42 -15.19
CA PRO A 64 17.61 2.00 -16.42
C PRO A 64 16.54 3.06 -16.11
N THR A 65 16.61 4.22 -16.78
CA THR A 65 15.76 5.39 -16.48
C THR A 65 14.36 5.34 -17.12
N ASN A 66 14.18 4.57 -18.20
CA ASN A 66 12.94 4.53 -19.00
C ASN A 66 12.33 3.13 -19.11
N LEU A 67 12.48 2.34 -18.05
CA LEU A 67 12.00 0.95 -18.02
C LEU A 67 10.48 0.86 -17.81
N THR A 68 9.87 1.89 -17.21
CA THR A 68 8.42 1.92 -16.97
C THR A 68 7.72 3.06 -17.68
N GLU A 69 6.44 2.89 -17.92
CA GLU A 69 5.52 3.97 -18.31
C GLU A 69 4.33 4.02 -17.37
N GLU A 70 3.78 5.21 -17.17
CA GLU A 70 2.55 5.40 -16.41
C GLU A 70 1.33 5.10 -17.27
N VAL A 71 0.38 4.36 -16.71
CA VAL A 71 -0.93 4.06 -17.27
C VAL A 71 -1.97 4.51 -16.27
N VAL A 72 -2.80 5.48 -16.65
CA VAL A 72 -3.95 5.92 -15.85
C VAL A 72 -5.21 5.28 -16.42
N VAL A 73 -5.96 4.61 -15.57
CA VAL A 73 -7.18 3.90 -15.93
C VAL A 73 -8.40 4.74 -15.56
N GLY A 74 -9.36 4.86 -16.49
CA GLY A 74 -10.61 5.59 -16.23
C GLY A 74 -11.51 4.87 -15.22
N ASP A 75 -12.42 5.61 -14.59
CA ASP A 75 -13.28 5.11 -13.50
C ASP A 75 -14.10 3.85 -13.86
N ASP A 76 -14.45 3.68 -15.13
CA ASP A 76 -15.27 2.57 -15.64
C ASP A 76 -14.46 1.48 -16.38
N GLU A 77 -13.13 1.56 -16.32
CA GLU A 77 -12.24 0.62 -17.03
C GLU A 77 -11.45 -0.26 -16.03
N PRO A 78 -11.32 -1.57 -16.28
CA PRO A 78 -10.45 -2.42 -15.47
C PRO A 78 -8.99 -2.31 -15.92
N PHE A 79 -8.07 -2.30 -14.95
CA PHE A 79 -6.68 -2.67 -15.23
C PHE A 79 -6.55 -4.19 -15.29
N VAL A 80 -5.99 -4.73 -16.37
CA VAL A 80 -5.81 -6.18 -16.55
C VAL A 80 -4.35 -6.56 -16.30
N ILE A 81 -4.12 -7.37 -15.28
CA ILE A 81 -2.82 -8.02 -15.04
C ILE A 81 -2.86 -9.47 -15.52
N HIS A 82 -1.98 -9.81 -16.47
CA HIS A 82 -1.87 -11.18 -16.97
C HIS A 82 -1.04 -12.05 -16.02
N PRO A 83 -1.25 -13.38 -16.01
CA PRO A 83 -0.44 -14.28 -15.20
C PRO A 83 1.07 -14.13 -15.49
N GLY A 84 1.87 -13.94 -14.43
CA GLY A 84 3.32 -13.77 -14.53
C GLY A 84 3.78 -12.33 -14.80
N GLU A 85 2.86 -11.40 -15.03
CA GLU A 85 3.19 -9.98 -15.19
C GLU A 85 3.36 -9.28 -13.84
N PHE A 86 4.16 -8.20 -13.86
CA PHE A 86 4.41 -7.34 -12.72
C PHE A 86 4.17 -5.88 -13.11
N CYS A 87 3.44 -5.16 -12.27
CA CYS A 87 3.22 -3.72 -12.39
C CYS A 87 3.35 -3.07 -11.02
N LEU A 88 3.63 -1.76 -11.02
CA LEU A 88 3.52 -0.95 -9.81
C LEU A 88 2.12 -0.35 -9.79
N GLY A 89 1.42 -0.47 -8.66
CA GLY A 89 0.22 0.31 -8.38
C GLY A 89 0.48 1.22 -7.19
N ARG A 90 -0.52 2.03 -6.84
CA ARG A 90 -0.54 2.80 -5.59
C ARG A 90 -1.87 2.65 -4.89
N THR A 91 -1.91 2.91 -3.59
CA THR A 91 -3.19 3.08 -2.89
C THR A 91 -3.92 4.34 -3.36
N ARG A 92 -5.25 4.32 -3.28
CA ARG A 92 -6.08 5.51 -3.43
C ARG A 92 -5.91 6.44 -2.23
N GLU A 93 -5.79 5.86 -1.04
CA GLU A 93 -5.65 6.61 0.20
C GLU A 93 -4.23 7.18 0.34
N TRP A 94 -4.16 8.43 0.79
CA TRP A 94 -3.00 9.00 1.44
C TRP A 94 -2.94 8.54 2.90
N VAL A 95 -1.77 8.07 3.35
CA VAL A 95 -1.56 7.59 4.73
C VAL A 95 -0.48 8.43 5.40
N GLU A 96 -0.75 8.90 6.63
CA GLU A 96 0.26 9.45 7.52
C GLU A 96 0.34 8.66 8.83
N LEU A 97 1.55 8.30 9.23
CA LEU A 97 1.83 7.61 10.48
C LEU A 97 2.57 8.54 11.46
N PRO A 98 2.34 8.41 12.78
CA PRO A 98 3.15 9.08 13.78
C PRO A 98 4.52 8.38 13.93
N ASP A 99 5.46 9.03 14.62
CA ASP A 99 6.84 8.56 14.80
C ASP A 99 6.97 7.31 15.71
N ASP A 100 5.89 6.89 16.35
CA ASP A 100 5.83 5.75 17.28
C ASP A 100 5.00 4.56 16.74
N VAL A 101 4.59 4.59 15.47
CA VAL A 101 3.80 3.52 14.84
C VAL A 101 4.42 3.09 13.52
N VAL A 102 4.53 1.78 13.33
CA VAL A 102 4.83 1.12 12.05
C VAL A 102 3.55 0.54 11.49
N ALA A 103 3.41 0.54 10.16
CA ALA A 103 2.36 -0.20 9.49
C ALA A 103 2.92 -1.29 8.55
N ARG A 104 2.07 -2.24 8.20
CA ARG A 104 2.34 -3.26 7.19
C ARG A 104 1.23 -3.31 6.17
N ILE A 105 1.59 -3.31 4.90
CA ILE A 105 0.70 -3.60 3.77
C ILE A 105 0.63 -5.11 3.63
N GLU A 106 -0.58 -5.64 3.57
CA GLU A 106 -0.83 -7.06 3.41
C GLU A 106 -1.92 -7.27 2.37
N GLY A 107 -1.84 -8.39 1.64
CA GLY A 107 -2.87 -8.77 0.69
C GLY A 107 -4.11 -9.33 1.39
N LYS A 108 -5.29 -9.10 0.83
CA LYS A 108 -6.50 -9.78 1.30
C LYS A 108 -6.46 -11.25 0.91
N SER A 109 -6.89 -12.12 1.83
CA SER A 109 -6.92 -13.57 1.58
C SER A 109 -7.74 -13.95 0.33
N SER A 110 -8.80 -13.20 0.02
CA SER A 110 -9.59 -13.40 -1.20
C SER A 110 -8.78 -13.20 -2.48
N LEU A 111 -7.88 -12.21 -2.51
CA LEU A 111 -7.02 -11.89 -3.64
C LEU A 111 -5.83 -12.86 -3.73
N GLY A 112 -5.23 -13.20 -2.59
CA GLY A 112 -4.15 -14.18 -2.53
C GLY A 112 -4.55 -15.56 -3.08
N ARG A 113 -5.81 -15.97 -2.86
CA ARG A 113 -6.35 -17.23 -3.44
C ARG A 113 -6.49 -17.20 -4.96
N LEU A 114 -6.48 -16.03 -5.58
CA LEU A 114 -6.48 -15.85 -7.04
C LEU A 114 -5.06 -15.70 -7.61
N GLY A 115 -4.03 -15.79 -6.76
CA GLY A 115 -2.63 -15.63 -7.17
C GLY A 115 -2.16 -14.18 -7.25
N LEU A 116 -2.95 -13.21 -6.76
CA LEU A 116 -2.54 -11.80 -6.74
C LEU A 116 -1.64 -11.52 -5.54
N ILE A 117 -0.42 -11.05 -5.81
CA ILE A 117 0.56 -10.64 -4.82
C ILE A 117 0.59 -9.11 -4.79
N VAL A 118 0.22 -8.50 -3.66
CA VAL A 118 0.07 -7.03 -3.55
C VAL A 118 1.38 -6.30 -3.25
N HIS A 119 2.34 -6.96 -2.61
CA HIS A 119 3.69 -6.44 -2.42
C HIS A 119 4.70 -7.58 -2.53
N ALA A 120 5.84 -7.30 -3.14
CA ALA A 120 6.98 -8.22 -3.17
C ALA A 120 7.98 -7.75 -2.11
N THR A 121 7.97 -8.42 -0.95
CA THR A 121 8.95 -8.27 0.16
C THR A 121 9.00 -6.92 0.90
N ALA A 122 8.53 -5.82 0.32
CA ALA A 122 8.58 -4.47 0.90
C ALA A 122 7.19 -3.95 1.31
N GLY A 123 6.56 -4.62 2.27
CA GLY A 123 5.26 -4.19 2.82
C GLY A 123 5.37 -3.29 4.06
N PHE A 124 6.57 -2.94 4.50
CA PHE A 124 6.81 -2.22 5.76
C PHE A 124 6.73 -0.71 5.55
N CYS A 125 5.92 -0.03 6.35
CA CYS A 125 5.78 1.42 6.35
C CYS A 125 6.43 1.99 7.62
N ASP A 126 7.44 2.83 7.43
CA ASP A 126 8.22 3.42 8.52
C ASP A 126 7.39 4.39 9.38
N PRO A 127 7.76 4.60 10.66
CA PRO A 127 7.21 5.69 11.46
C PRO A 127 7.45 7.04 10.78
N GLY A 128 6.47 7.94 10.89
CA GLY A 128 6.53 9.25 10.22
C GLY A 128 6.27 9.22 8.71
N TRP A 129 5.91 8.06 8.13
CA TRP A 129 5.51 7.95 6.72
C TRP A 129 4.38 8.93 6.37
N LYS A 130 4.45 9.52 5.17
CA LYS A 130 3.40 10.39 4.59
C LYS A 130 3.34 10.19 3.08
N GLY A 131 2.29 9.54 2.58
CA GLY A 131 2.19 9.24 1.16
C GLY A 131 1.09 8.25 0.79
N THR A 132 0.83 8.12 -0.51
CA THR A 132 0.21 6.91 -1.06
C THR A 132 1.22 5.77 -1.00
N LEU A 133 0.75 4.57 -0.68
CA LEU A 133 1.56 3.36 -0.55
C LEU A 133 1.70 2.63 -1.89
#